data_AF-A0A849DKF9-F1
#
_entry.id   AF-A0A849DKF9-F1
#
_cell.length_a   1.000
_cell.length_b   1.000
_cell.length_c   1.000
_cell.angle_alpha   90.00
_cell.angle_beta   90.00
_cell.angle_gamma   90.00
#
_symmetry.space_group_name_H-M   'P 1'
#
loop_
_entity.id
_entity.type
_entity.pdbx_description
1 polymer ?
#
loop_
_entity_poly.entity_id
_entity_poly.type
_entity_poly.pdbx_seq_one_letter_code
_entity_poly.pdbx_strand_id
1 'polypeptide(L)'
;MLTRSQLGLERLASWFPLARKLSPIPHLVANSTDDTDRSVESLLLELSTAAEGLYRRLYPDARRLSPEQVTEVARKVQSLDVDQQAKDILCSAIKIYLWGPSLSNRLKQLAEDVDGVIPDVVGNSKKWNNAIQKARNGFAHHLEKGVITNDEAYAYYTLRQSLRWLLTCRILIELGVPHTDLAKAFSRYERYQRFLRNASRDAPDIYMSE
;
A
#
# COMPACT_ATOMS: atom_id res chain seq x y z
N MET A 1 10.44 17.64 -6.12
CA MET A 1 10.22 17.16 -4.74
C MET A 1 11.25 17.86 -3.83
N LEU A 2 11.11 17.79 -2.50
CA LEU A 2 11.88 18.57 -1.52
C LEU A 2 13.36 18.78 -1.89
N THR A 3 13.86 20.00 -1.73
CA THR A 3 15.28 20.33 -1.94
C THR A 3 16.13 19.95 -0.72
N ARG A 4 17.45 19.89 -0.91
CA ARG A 4 18.42 19.71 0.19
C ARG A 4 18.25 20.76 1.29
N SER A 5 18.00 22.01 0.91
CA SER A 5 17.76 23.11 1.87
C SER A 5 16.46 22.92 2.66
N GLN A 6 15.43 22.31 2.06
CA GLN A 6 14.16 22.02 2.73
C GLN A 6 14.27 20.82 3.68
N LEU A 7 15.04 19.79 3.32
CA LEU A 7 15.27 18.64 4.19
C LEU A 7 16.15 19.00 5.39
N GLY A 8 17.24 19.74 5.16
CA GLY A 8 18.22 20.06 6.18
C GLY A 8 19.12 18.87 6.53
N LEU A 9 20.23 19.14 7.23
CA LEU A 9 21.20 18.12 7.65
C LEU A 9 20.62 17.16 8.69
N GLU A 10 19.76 17.66 9.58
CA GLU A 10 19.15 16.86 10.64
C GLU A 10 18.28 15.72 10.07
N ARG A 11 17.38 16.02 9.13
CA ARG A 11 16.55 14.98 8.51
C ARG A 11 17.37 14.04 7.64
N LEU A 12 18.43 14.53 6.99
CA LEU A 12 19.36 13.67 6.28
C LEU A 12 20.09 12.70 7.23
N ALA A 13 20.48 13.14 8.42
CA ALA A 13 21.06 12.26 9.43
C ALA A 13 20.04 11.23 9.94
N SER A 14 18.80 11.66 10.22
CA SER A 14 17.68 10.79 10.63
C SER A 14 17.27 9.78 9.55
N TRP A 15 17.58 10.05 8.28
CA TRP A 15 17.29 9.13 7.18
C TRP A 15 18.01 7.79 7.33
N PHE A 16 19.27 7.77 7.77
CA PHE A 16 20.04 6.52 7.84
C PHE A 16 19.44 5.45 8.77
N PRO A 17 19.14 5.74 10.05
CA PRO A 17 18.48 4.77 10.91
C PRO A 17 17.07 4.43 10.43
N LEU A 18 16.33 5.41 9.90
CA LEU A 18 14.99 5.17 9.37
C LEU A 18 15.01 4.23 8.16
N ALA A 19 15.90 4.46 7.20
CA ALA A 19 16.05 3.64 6.01
C ALA A 19 16.40 2.18 6.38
N ARG A 20 17.22 1.97 7.42
CA ARG A 20 17.49 0.62 7.96
C ARG A 20 16.24 -0.01 8.57
N LYS A 21 15.50 0.73 9.41
CA LYS A 21 14.22 0.27 10.01
C LYS A 21 13.21 -0.12 8.91
N LEU A 22 13.13 0.68 7.86
CA LEU A 22 12.19 0.48 6.76
C LEU A 22 12.72 -0.43 5.64
N SER A 23 13.96 -0.88 5.69
CA SER A 23 14.57 -1.68 4.62
C SER A 23 13.77 -2.96 4.33
N PRO A 24 13.57 -3.34 3.04
CA PRO A 24 14.10 -2.69 1.81
C PRO A 24 13.17 -1.64 1.19
N ILE A 25 12.11 -1.21 1.88
CA ILE A 25 10.99 -0.45 1.29
C ILE A 25 11.40 0.85 0.61
N PRO A 26 12.25 1.72 1.21
CA PRO A 26 12.71 2.93 0.52
C PRO A 26 13.32 2.67 -0.85
N HIS A 27 14.08 1.59 -0.99
CA HIS A 27 14.72 1.22 -2.25
C HIS A 27 13.70 0.75 -3.28
N LEU A 28 12.71 -0.04 -2.87
CA LEU A 28 11.62 -0.47 -3.76
C LEU A 28 10.81 0.73 -4.28
N VAL A 29 10.50 1.69 -3.40
CA VAL A 29 9.77 2.91 -3.79
C VAL A 29 10.61 3.76 -4.74
N ALA A 30 11.92 3.92 -4.48
CA ALA A 30 12.82 4.67 -5.33
C ALA A 30 13.00 4.01 -6.71
N ASN A 31 13.26 2.71 -6.78
CA ASN A 31 13.46 2.01 -8.05
C ASN A 31 12.19 2.02 -8.92
N SER A 32 11.01 2.12 -8.30
CA SER A 32 9.75 2.27 -9.04
C SER A 32 9.61 3.60 -9.80
N THR A 33 10.57 4.53 -9.80
CA THR A 33 10.50 5.76 -10.62
C THR A 33 11.11 5.62 -12.01
N ASP A 34 12.19 4.86 -12.15
CA ASP A 34 13.06 4.90 -13.33
C ASP A 34 13.14 3.58 -14.10
N ASP A 35 12.49 2.53 -13.60
CA ASP A 35 12.57 1.20 -14.18
C ASP A 35 11.66 1.07 -15.42
N THR A 36 12.27 1.14 -16.60
CA THR A 36 11.61 0.97 -17.91
C THR A 36 11.52 -0.47 -18.37
N ASP A 37 12.30 -1.37 -17.77
CA ASP A 37 12.46 -2.75 -18.26
C ASP A 37 11.50 -3.73 -17.56
N ARG A 38 10.77 -3.25 -16.54
CA ARG A 38 9.81 -4.05 -15.78
C ARG A 38 8.38 -3.73 -16.19
N SER A 39 7.57 -4.79 -16.22
CA SER A 39 6.14 -4.68 -16.48
C SER A 39 5.41 -3.88 -15.39
N VAL A 40 4.30 -3.23 -15.76
CA VAL A 40 3.50 -2.41 -14.82
C VAL A 40 2.93 -3.27 -13.69
N GLU A 41 2.58 -4.52 -13.98
CA GLU A 41 2.06 -5.53 -13.05
C GLU A 41 3.11 -5.89 -12.00
N SER A 42 4.34 -6.14 -12.44
CA SER A 42 5.45 -6.49 -11.55
C SER A 42 5.75 -5.36 -10.56
N LEU A 43 5.75 -4.11 -11.05
CA LEU A 43 5.94 -2.93 -10.22
C LEU A 43 4.76 -2.68 -9.28
N LEU A 44 3.53 -2.91 -9.74
CA LEU A 44 2.33 -2.80 -8.90
C LEU A 44 2.34 -3.84 -7.77
N LEU A 45 2.68 -5.08 -8.09
CA LEU A 45 2.80 -6.17 -7.10
C LEU A 45 3.90 -5.84 -6.07
N GLU A 46 5.05 -5.37 -6.51
CA GLU A 46 6.16 -4.96 -5.65
C GLU A 46 5.76 -3.82 -4.71
N LEU A 47 5.13 -2.75 -5.22
CA LEU A 47 4.68 -1.64 -4.40
C LEU A 47 3.55 -2.03 -3.44
N SER A 48 2.65 -2.93 -3.83
CA SER A 48 1.63 -3.45 -2.92
C SER A 48 2.24 -4.24 -1.76
N THR A 49 3.29 -5.02 -2.04
CA THR A 49 4.07 -5.76 -1.02
C THR A 49 4.86 -4.80 -0.14
N ALA A 50 5.44 -3.75 -0.72
CA ALA A 50 6.12 -2.69 0.00
C ALA A 50 5.17 -1.95 0.97
N ALA A 51 3.92 -1.72 0.55
CA ALA A 51 2.89 -1.14 1.41
C ALA A 51 2.54 -2.03 2.61
N GLU A 52 2.39 -3.34 2.41
CA GLU A 52 2.21 -4.28 3.53
C GLU A 52 3.40 -4.26 4.48
N GLY A 53 4.61 -4.29 3.93
CA GLY A 53 5.86 -4.25 4.70
C GLY A 53 6.00 -2.96 5.49
N LEU A 54 5.58 -1.82 4.92
CA LEU A 54 5.63 -0.52 5.56
C LEU A 54 4.66 -0.49 6.72
N TYR A 55 3.40 -0.87 6.47
CA TYR A 55 2.38 -0.95 7.51
C TYR A 55 2.85 -1.79 8.70
N ARG A 56 3.39 -2.99 8.47
CA ARG A 56 3.85 -3.89 9.56
C ARG A 56 4.95 -3.27 10.42
N ARG A 57 5.79 -2.39 9.85
CA ARG A 57 6.87 -1.71 10.57
C ARG A 57 6.41 -0.48 11.33
N LEU A 58 5.38 0.20 10.81
CA LEU A 58 4.79 1.37 11.46
C LEU A 58 3.79 0.96 12.55
N TYR A 59 3.12 -0.18 12.37
CA TYR A 59 2.06 -0.68 13.23
C TYR A 59 2.35 -2.14 13.68
N PRO A 60 3.46 -2.41 14.39
CA PRO A 60 3.86 -3.77 14.76
C PRO A 60 2.81 -4.48 15.64
N ASP A 61 2.08 -3.70 16.43
CA ASP A 61 1.08 -4.19 17.39
C ASP A 61 -0.35 -4.16 16.84
N ALA A 62 -0.55 -3.77 15.57
CA ALA A 62 -1.87 -3.81 14.98
C ALA A 62 -2.38 -5.25 14.87
N ARG A 63 -3.55 -5.49 15.45
CA ARG A 63 -4.22 -6.80 15.49
C ARG A 63 -5.70 -6.61 15.22
N ARG A 64 -6.31 -7.57 14.53
CA ARG A 64 -7.78 -7.71 14.39
C ARG A 64 -8.36 -8.52 15.54
N LEU A 65 -7.59 -9.47 16.05
CA LEU A 65 -7.96 -10.36 17.14
C LEU A 65 -6.85 -10.34 18.20
N SER A 66 -7.23 -10.24 19.47
CA SER A 66 -6.28 -10.38 20.57
C SER A 66 -5.78 -11.84 20.69
N PRO A 67 -4.64 -12.09 21.35
CA PRO A 67 -4.16 -13.45 21.59
C PRO A 67 -5.18 -14.35 22.30
N GLU A 68 -5.96 -13.77 23.21
CA GLU A 68 -7.02 -14.46 23.95
C GLU A 68 -8.17 -14.83 23.00
N GLN A 69 -8.57 -13.90 22.12
CA GLN A 69 -9.59 -14.16 21.10
C GLN A 69 -9.14 -15.22 20.10
N VAL A 70 -7.87 -15.20 19.67
CA VAL A 70 -7.28 -16.23 18.79
C VAL A 70 -7.37 -17.60 19.44
N THR A 71 -6.98 -17.70 20.72
CA THR A 71 -7.02 -18.95 21.49
C THR A 71 -8.46 -19.45 21.64
N GLU A 72 -9.38 -18.57 22.01
CA GLU A 72 -10.77 -18.92 22.24
C GLU A 72 -11.49 -19.35 20.97
N VAL A 73 -11.28 -18.64 19.85
CA VAL A 73 -11.87 -19.03 18.56
C VAL A 73 -11.29 -20.36 18.08
N ALA A 74 -9.98 -20.58 18.21
CA ALA A 74 -9.37 -21.86 17.85
C ALA A 74 -9.93 -23.02 18.68
N ARG A 75 -10.17 -22.81 19.99
CA ARG A 75 -10.81 -23.79 20.87
C ARG A 75 -12.25 -24.10 20.42
N LYS A 76 -13.04 -23.07 20.09
CA LYS A 76 -14.41 -23.25 19.58
C LYS A 76 -14.43 -24.00 18.24
N VAL A 77 -13.51 -23.70 17.33
CA VAL A 77 -13.39 -24.41 16.04
C VAL A 77 -13.14 -25.90 16.25
N GLN A 78 -12.29 -26.28 17.22
CA GLN A 78 -12.04 -27.70 17.54
C GLN A 78 -13.29 -28.44 18.03
N SER A 79 -14.21 -27.74 18.70
CA SER A 79 -15.48 -28.31 19.18
C SER A 79 -16.59 -28.41 18.12
N LEU A 80 -16.40 -27.87 16.91
CA LEU A 80 -17.41 -27.95 15.85
C LEU A 80 -17.61 -29.40 15.39
N ASP A 81 -18.84 -29.74 15.01
CA ASP A 81 -19.14 -31.04 14.39
C ASP A 81 -18.92 -30.96 12.87
N VAL A 82 -17.64 -30.91 12.49
CA VAL A 82 -17.15 -30.92 11.11
C VAL A 82 -15.94 -31.85 11.01
N ASP A 83 -15.53 -32.20 9.79
CA ASP A 83 -14.38 -33.08 9.59
C ASP A 83 -13.08 -32.48 10.16
N GLN A 84 -12.15 -33.35 10.55
CA GLN A 84 -10.90 -32.92 11.20
C GLN A 84 -10.03 -32.04 10.28
N GLN A 85 -10.07 -32.28 8.97
CA GLN A 85 -9.28 -31.51 8.01
C GLN A 85 -9.77 -30.05 7.97
N ALA A 86 -11.08 -29.82 7.96
CA ALA A 86 -11.66 -28.47 8.04
C ALA A 86 -11.28 -27.78 9.36
N LYS A 87 -11.30 -28.49 10.50
CA LYS A 87 -10.87 -27.94 11.80
C LYS A 87 -9.42 -27.48 11.77
N ASP A 88 -8.54 -28.30 11.21
CA ASP A 88 -7.10 -28.03 11.15
C ASP A 88 -6.79 -26.84 10.24
N ILE A 89 -7.46 -26.74 9.09
CA ILE A 89 -7.34 -25.60 8.17
C ILE A 89 -7.77 -24.31 8.88
N LEU A 90 -8.95 -24.30 9.52
CA LEU A 90 -9.48 -23.12 10.19
C LEU A 90 -8.62 -22.72 11.39
N CYS A 91 -8.21 -23.68 12.23
CA CYS A 91 -7.33 -23.41 13.38
C CYS A 91 -5.98 -22.85 12.93
N SER A 92 -5.39 -23.42 11.87
CA SER A 92 -4.13 -22.95 11.31
C SER A 92 -4.29 -21.53 10.76
N ALA A 93 -5.35 -21.25 10.02
CA ALA A 93 -5.62 -19.92 9.49
C ALA A 93 -5.75 -18.85 10.59
N ILE A 94 -6.51 -19.17 11.66
CA ILE A 94 -6.71 -18.28 12.81
C ILE A 94 -5.38 -17.97 13.51
N LYS A 95 -4.56 -18.99 13.74
CA LYS A 95 -3.28 -18.86 14.46
C LYS A 95 -2.18 -18.21 13.61
N ILE A 96 -2.16 -18.45 12.30
CA ILE A 96 -1.05 -18.03 11.44
C ILE A 96 -1.26 -16.62 10.87
N TYR A 97 -2.45 -16.29 10.35
CA TYR A 97 -2.59 -15.07 9.56
C TYR A 97 -3.91 -14.28 9.73
N LEU A 98 -5.01 -14.88 10.20
CA LEU A 98 -6.29 -14.14 10.31
C LEU A 98 -6.31 -13.11 11.45
N TRP A 99 -5.43 -13.25 12.44
CA TRP A 99 -5.33 -12.31 13.56
C TRP A 99 -4.81 -10.92 13.14
N GLY A 100 -4.11 -10.82 12.00
CA GLY A 100 -3.52 -9.57 11.52
C GLY A 100 -4.46 -8.78 10.59
N PRO A 101 -4.27 -7.45 10.46
CA PRO A 101 -4.99 -6.65 9.46
C PRO A 101 -4.84 -7.23 8.05
N SER A 102 -5.92 -7.27 7.26
CA SER A 102 -5.88 -7.66 5.85
C SER A 102 -5.14 -6.62 5.01
N LEU A 103 -4.70 -6.95 3.79
CA LEU A 103 -4.14 -5.95 2.86
C LEU A 103 -5.07 -4.73 2.74
N SER A 104 -6.38 -4.97 2.64
CA SER A 104 -7.39 -3.91 2.61
C SER A 104 -7.26 -2.93 3.78
N ASN A 105 -7.24 -3.45 5.01
CA ASN A 105 -7.18 -2.61 6.19
C ASN A 105 -5.85 -1.84 6.27
N ARG A 106 -4.76 -2.48 5.85
CA ARG A 106 -3.43 -1.84 5.83
C ARG A 106 -3.37 -0.67 4.85
N LEU A 107 -3.85 -0.88 3.62
CA LEU A 107 -3.90 0.17 2.59
C LEU A 107 -4.82 1.31 2.98
N LYS A 108 -5.97 0.99 3.58
CA LYS A 108 -6.91 1.99 4.11
C LYS A 108 -6.24 2.88 5.16
N GLN A 109 -5.60 2.28 6.17
CA GLN A 109 -4.90 3.05 7.20
C GLN A 109 -3.80 3.93 6.60
N LEU A 110 -2.96 3.39 5.70
CA LEU A 110 -1.90 4.18 5.09
C LEU A 110 -2.43 5.34 4.24
N ALA A 111 -3.60 5.18 3.60
CA ALA A 111 -4.26 6.26 2.88
C ALA A 111 -4.78 7.34 3.84
N GLU A 112 -5.42 6.95 4.95
CA GLU A 112 -5.88 7.86 6.00
C GLU A 112 -4.71 8.66 6.61
N ASP A 113 -3.55 8.03 6.82
CA ASP A 113 -2.37 8.68 7.38
C ASP A 113 -1.80 9.81 6.51
N VAL A 114 -2.04 9.78 5.20
CA VAL A 114 -1.49 10.75 4.23
C VAL A 114 -2.54 11.70 3.67
N ASP A 115 -3.83 11.47 3.93
CA ASP A 115 -4.96 12.21 3.36
C ASP A 115 -4.87 13.71 3.64
N GLY A 116 -4.50 14.10 4.86
CA GLY A 116 -4.30 15.49 5.25
C GLY A 116 -3.08 16.19 4.60
N VAL A 117 -2.24 15.46 3.85
CA VAL A 117 -1.02 15.98 3.19
C VAL A 117 -1.16 15.96 1.67
N ILE A 118 -1.65 14.85 1.12
CA ILE A 118 -1.86 14.65 -0.31
C ILE A 118 -3.27 14.12 -0.54
N PRO A 119 -4.29 15.00 -0.42
CA PRO A 119 -5.66 14.60 -0.73
C PRO A 119 -5.72 14.11 -2.18
N ASP A 120 -6.67 13.20 -2.43
CA ASP A 120 -6.94 12.60 -3.72
C ASP A 120 -5.88 11.62 -4.26
N VAL A 121 -4.78 11.36 -3.53
CA VAL A 121 -3.76 10.40 -4.00
C VAL A 121 -4.32 9.00 -4.28
N VAL A 122 -5.41 8.62 -3.60
CA VAL A 122 -6.13 7.35 -3.81
C VAL A 122 -7.53 7.52 -4.41
N GLY A 123 -7.98 8.75 -4.70
CA GLY A 123 -9.38 9.03 -5.07
C GLY A 123 -10.37 8.41 -4.08
N ASN A 124 -11.40 7.72 -4.58
CA ASN A 124 -12.31 6.92 -3.77
C ASN A 124 -11.58 5.72 -3.15
N SER A 125 -11.20 5.87 -1.88
CA SER A 125 -10.40 4.89 -1.12
C SER A 125 -10.95 3.46 -1.18
N LYS A 126 -12.28 3.27 -1.12
CA LYS A 126 -12.90 1.94 -1.19
C LYS A 126 -12.68 1.29 -2.55
N LYS A 127 -12.95 2.02 -3.63
CA LYS A 127 -12.78 1.52 -5.01
C LYS A 127 -11.30 1.29 -5.34
N TRP A 128 -10.43 2.20 -4.94
CA TRP A 128 -8.98 2.07 -5.09
C TRP A 128 -8.44 0.81 -4.42
N ASN A 129 -8.85 0.58 -3.17
CA ASN A 129 -8.41 -0.58 -2.41
C ASN A 129 -8.88 -1.90 -3.03
N ASN A 130 -10.14 -1.94 -3.47
CA ASN A 130 -10.67 -3.09 -4.22
C ASN A 130 -9.91 -3.32 -5.53
N ALA A 131 -9.54 -2.25 -6.24
CA ALA A 131 -8.79 -2.34 -7.49
C ALA A 131 -7.38 -2.92 -7.28
N ILE A 132 -6.67 -2.51 -6.21
CA ILE A 132 -5.37 -3.08 -5.86
C ILE A 132 -5.48 -4.56 -5.51
N GLN A 133 -6.47 -4.93 -4.71
CA GLN A 133 -6.70 -6.34 -4.36
C GLN A 133 -7.00 -7.18 -5.60
N LYS A 134 -7.86 -6.67 -6.49
CA LYS A 134 -8.19 -7.33 -7.75
C LYS A 134 -6.96 -7.47 -8.64
N ALA A 135 -6.14 -6.43 -8.77
CA ALA A 135 -4.90 -6.49 -9.55
C ALA A 135 -3.93 -7.53 -8.97
N ARG A 136 -3.70 -7.51 -7.66
CA ARG A 136 -2.82 -8.48 -6.98
C ARG A 136 -3.31 -9.92 -7.13
N ASN A 137 -4.58 -10.18 -6.85
CA ASN A 137 -5.17 -11.51 -7.01
C ASN A 137 -5.17 -11.92 -8.48
N GLY A 138 -5.44 -10.96 -9.36
CA GLY A 138 -5.30 -11.09 -10.80
C GLY A 138 -3.93 -11.64 -11.15
N PHE A 139 -2.83 -11.02 -10.73
CA PHE A 139 -1.49 -11.49 -11.06
C PHE A 139 -1.18 -12.90 -10.56
N ALA A 140 -1.76 -13.31 -9.43
CA ALA A 140 -1.63 -14.68 -8.94
C ALA A 140 -2.38 -15.72 -9.82
N HIS A 141 -3.38 -15.28 -10.59
CA HIS A 141 -4.22 -16.13 -11.44
C HIS A 141 -4.05 -15.87 -12.96
N HIS A 142 -3.30 -14.85 -13.39
CA HIS A 142 -3.12 -14.44 -14.79
C HIS A 142 -2.20 -15.36 -15.60
N LEU A 143 -1.76 -16.49 -15.05
CA LEU A 143 -1.20 -17.56 -15.87
C LEU A 143 -2.24 -18.16 -16.83
N GLU A 144 -3.55 -17.87 -16.66
CA GLU A 144 -4.65 -18.46 -17.44
C GLU A 144 -5.41 -17.47 -18.35
N LYS A 145 -5.20 -16.15 -18.25
CA LYS A 145 -5.94 -15.14 -19.05
C LYS A 145 -5.00 -14.32 -19.91
N GLY A 146 -5.38 -14.14 -21.18
CA GLY A 146 -4.57 -13.57 -22.25
C GLY A 146 -4.15 -12.10 -22.09
N VAL A 147 -3.78 -11.47 -23.21
CA VAL A 147 -3.19 -10.11 -23.29
C VAL A 147 -4.08 -9.08 -22.59
N ILE A 148 -3.52 -8.29 -21.68
CA ILE A 148 -4.21 -7.19 -21.01
C ILE A 148 -4.62 -6.10 -22.01
N THR A 149 -5.76 -5.46 -21.77
CA THR A 149 -6.20 -4.32 -22.59
C THR A 149 -5.38 -3.08 -22.28
N ASN A 150 -5.34 -2.12 -23.22
CA ASN A 150 -4.68 -0.83 -22.98
C ASN A 150 -5.30 -0.09 -21.78
N ASP A 151 -6.62 -0.15 -21.62
CA ASP A 151 -7.32 0.50 -20.51
C ASP A 151 -6.93 -0.13 -19.16
N GLU A 152 -6.80 -1.45 -19.08
CA GLU A 152 -6.29 -2.14 -17.90
C GLU A 152 -4.83 -1.76 -17.62
N ALA A 153 -3.99 -1.62 -18.66
CA ALA A 153 -2.61 -1.17 -18.51
C ALA A 153 -2.53 0.24 -17.90
N TYR A 154 -3.35 1.18 -18.39
CA TYR A 154 -3.42 2.54 -17.86
C TYR A 154 -3.97 2.58 -16.42
N ALA A 155 -4.97 1.76 -16.12
CA ALA A 155 -5.48 1.62 -14.75
C ALA A 155 -4.41 1.07 -13.80
N TYR A 156 -3.67 0.03 -14.18
CA TYR A 156 -2.57 -0.52 -13.39
C TYR A 156 -1.43 0.49 -13.21
N TYR A 157 -1.11 1.26 -14.26
CA TYR A 157 -0.15 2.35 -14.16
C TYR A 157 -0.59 3.39 -13.13
N THR A 158 -1.87 3.77 -13.13
CA THR A 158 -2.45 4.70 -12.17
C THR A 158 -2.40 4.15 -10.73
N LEU A 159 -2.75 2.88 -10.53
CA LEU A 159 -2.63 2.21 -9.23
C LEU A 159 -1.18 2.17 -8.74
N ARG A 160 -0.22 1.88 -9.63
CA ARG A 160 1.21 1.93 -9.31
C ARG A 160 1.64 3.33 -8.88
N GLN A 161 1.27 4.37 -9.65
CA GLN A 161 1.65 5.74 -9.33
C GLN A 161 1.05 6.22 -8.01
N SER A 162 -0.23 5.91 -7.75
CA SER A 162 -0.89 6.24 -6.48
C SER A 162 -0.19 5.58 -5.29
N LEU A 163 0.11 4.27 -5.35
CA LEU A 163 0.88 3.58 -4.31
C LEU A 163 2.26 4.22 -4.11
N ARG A 164 2.97 4.53 -5.21
CA ARG A 164 4.29 5.17 -5.11
C ARG A 164 4.21 6.50 -4.37
N TRP A 165 3.24 7.35 -4.69
CA TRP A 165 3.07 8.65 -4.03
C TRP A 165 2.65 8.52 -2.57
N LEU A 166 1.70 7.62 -2.27
CA LEU A 166 1.27 7.32 -0.91
C LEU A 166 2.45 6.85 -0.05
N LEU A 167 3.24 5.89 -0.55
CA LEU A 167 4.41 5.37 0.16
C LEU A 167 5.50 6.42 0.32
N THR A 168 5.74 7.22 -0.73
CA THR A 168 6.70 8.32 -0.66
C THR A 168 6.31 9.33 0.42
N CYS A 169 5.04 9.76 0.45
CA CYS A 169 4.55 10.70 1.45
C CYS A 169 4.65 10.11 2.86
N ARG A 170 4.19 8.87 3.05
CA ARG A 170 4.24 8.19 4.36
C ARG A 170 5.67 8.06 4.89
N ILE A 171 6.64 7.73 4.04
CA ILE A 171 8.06 7.67 4.41
C ILE A 171 8.58 9.06 4.83
N LEU A 172 8.19 10.12 4.13
CA LEU A 172 8.61 11.48 4.47
C LEU A 172 7.96 12.00 5.76
N ILE A 173 6.73 11.59 6.06
CA ILE A 173 6.10 11.86 7.36
C ILE A 173 6.89 11.17 8.47
N GLU A 174 7.24 9.89 8.28
CA GLU A 174 8.05 9.14 9.25
C GLU A 174 9.46 9.73 9.43
N LEU A 175 9.99 10.41 8.40
CA LEU A 175 11.24 11.17 8.48
C LEU A 175 11.11 12.48 9.28
N GLY A 176 9.90 12.85 9.70
CA GLY A 176 9.65 14.08 10.45
C GLY A 176 9.60 15.34 9.57
N VAL A 177 9.25 15.21 8.29
CA VAL A 177 8.95 16.38 7.47
C VAL A 177 7.57 16.93 7.85
N PRO A 178 7.43 18.23 8.17
CA PRO A 178 6.14 18.82 8.54
C PRO A 178 5.09 18.60 7.45
N HIS A 179 3.88 18.25 7.87
CA HIS A 179 2.75 17.99 6.96
C HIS A 179 2.47 19.19 6.03
N THR A 180 2.56 20.41 6.56
CA THR A 180 2.39 21.65 5.78
C THR A 180 3.43 21.82 4.69
N ASP A 181 4.67 21.40 4.94
CA ASP A 181 5.76 21.52 3.97
C ASP A 181 5.65 20.46 2.90
N LEU A 182 5.23 19.24 3.27
CA LEU A 182 4.91 18.19 2.32
C LEU A 182 3.74 18.58 1.42
N ALA A 183 2.63 19.06 1.98
CA ALA A 183 1.47 19.48 1.21
C ALA A 183 1.83 20.58 0.18
N LYS A 184 2.62 21.58 0.60
CA LYS A 184 3.16 22.62 -0.30
C LYS A 184 4.10 22.06 -1.35
N ALA A 185 4.95 21.09 -1.00
CA ALA A 185 5.88 20.48 -1.94
C ALA A 185 5.15 19.65 -2.99
N PHE A 186 4.16 18.84 -2.60
CA PHE A 186 3.35 18.03 -3.51
C PHE A 186 2.44 18.88 -4.41
N SER A 187 1.82 19.94 -3.89
CA SER A 187 0.96 20.83 -4.69
C SER A 187 1.72 21.51 -5.83
N ARG A 188 3.02 21.78 -5.64
CA ARG A 188 3.90 22.40 -6.65
C ARG A 188 4.66 21.39 -7.50
N TYR A 189 4.65 20.11 -7.16
CA TYR A 189 5.47 19.13 -7.86
C TYR A 189 4.76 18.62 -9.12
N GLU A 190 5.25 19.04 -10.27
CA GLU A 190 4.61 18.80 -11.58
C GLU A 190 4.30 17.32 -11.84
N ARG A 191 5.21 16.40 -11.47
CA ARG A 191 5.00 14.96 -11.66
C ARG A 191 3.79 14.44 -10.86
N TYR A 192 3.57 14.96 -9.64
CA TYR A 192 2.41 14.60 -8.83
C TYR A 192 1.12 15.19 -9.42
N GLN A 193 1.15 16.47 -9.81
CA GLN A 193 0.01 17.14 -10.44
C GLN A 193 -0.39 16.47 -11.77
N ARG A 194 0.60 16.03 -12.55
CA ARG A 194 0.36 15.27 -13.79
C ARG A 194 -0.26 13.90 -13.50
N PHE A 195 0.18 13.22 -12.45
CA PHE A 195 -0.46 11.99 -12.00
C PHE A 195 -1.94 12.20 -11.70
N LEU A 196 -2.31 13.21 -10.90
CA LEU A 196 -3.72 13.45 -10.56
C LEU A 196 -4.59 13.70 -11.79
N ARG A 197 -4.12 14.49 -12.76
CA ARG A 197 -4.84 14.74 -14.02
C ARG A 197 -4.99 13.49 -14.88
N ASN A 198 -3.98 12.63 -14.89
CA ASN A 198 -4.05 11.38 -15.65
C ASN A 198 -4.94 10.36 -14.94
N ALA A 199 -4.93 10.33 -13.61
CA ALA A 199 -5.69 9.37 -12.81
C ALA A 199 -7.20 9.48 -13.03
N SER A 200 -7.74 10.69 -13.21
CA SER A 200 -9.15 10.89 -13.55
C SER A 200 -9.51 10.34 -14.94
N ARG A 201 -8.58 10.36 -15.88
CA ARG A 201 -8.77 9.80 -17.24
C ARG A 201 -8.59 8.28 -17.26
N ASP A 202 -7.54 7.81 -16.61
CA ASP A 202 -7.04 6.43 -16.70
C ASP A 202 -7.76 5.48 -15.72
N ALA A 203 -8.39 6.03 -14.66
CA ALA A 203 -9.19 5.28 -13.69
C ALA A 203 -10.38 6.12 -13.18
N PRO A 204 -11.32 6.52 -14.05
CA PRO A 204 -12.42 7.43 -13.69
C PRO A 204 -13.31 6.87 -12.57
N ASP A 205 -13.50 5.56 -12.55
CA ASP A 205 -14.24 4.88 -11.48
C ASP A 205 -13.64 5.09 -10.10
N ILE A 206 -12.35 5.41 -9.98
CA ILE A 206 -11.71 5.68 -8.69
C ILE A 206 -11.66 7.20 -8.43
N TYR A 207 -11.31 8.00 -9.43
CA TYR A 207 -10.95 9.42 -9.22
C TYR A 207 -12.03 10.43 -9.63
N MET A 208 -13.13 10.01 -10.24
CA MET A 208 -14.27 10.87 -10.61
C MET A 208 -15.58 10.45 -9.94
N SER A 209 -15.52 9.55 -8.98
CA SER A 209 -16.73 9.09 -8.26
C SER A 209 -17.06 10.01 -7.11
N GLU A 210 -18.29 10.53 -7.12
CA GLU A 210 -18.93 11.20 -5.97
C GLU A 210 -18.95 10.33 -4.70
#